data_AF-A0A7J7I2U0-F1
#
_entry.id   AF-A0A7J7I2U0-F1
#
_cell.length_a   1.000
_cell.length_b   1.000
_cell.length_c   1.000
_cell.angle_alpha   90.00
_cell.angle_beta   90.00
_cell.angle_gamma   90.00
#
_symmetry.space_group_name_H-M   'P 1'
#
loop_
_entity.id
_entity.type
_entity.pdbx_description
1 polymer ?
#
loop_
_entity_poly.entity_id
_entity_poly.type
_entity_poly.pdbx_seq_one_letter_code
_entity_poly.pdbx_strand_id
1 'polypeptide(L)'
;MRKLNEIYGYKTEEYSYDAVNKFNIYPDQISPWHVEWMPNKGGYLIGNLQPAHMDFRFFSLGNFWSVVSSLVTADQSHAILDLIEAKWADLVADMPFKICYPALEGQEWQIIIGSDPKNITVLDDQLETAAKAVEVAEKRISIDKWLAYYGTKRARFIGKQSRLFQTWSIAGYLVAKQLLAEPSAAKILITEEDSELVNAFSCMISANPRRKRGPKRPNQTYIV
;
A
#
# COMPACT_ATOMS: atom_id res chain seq x y z
N MET A 1 -6.77 -12.97 4.91
CA MET A 1 -8.14 -13.56 4.87
C MET A 1 -9.00 -13.34 6.11
N ARG A 2 -8.51 -13.51 7.35
CA ARG A 2 -9.37 -13.38 8.55
C ARG A 2 -10.10 -12.03 8.64
N LYS A 3 -9.44 -10.92 8.28
CA LYS A 3 -10.04 -9.58 8.36
C LYS A 3 -11.03 -9.30 7.23
N LEU A 4 -10.70 -9.67 6.01
CA LEU A 4 -11.65 -9.61 4.89
C LEU A 4 -12.95 -10.38 5.18
N ASN A 5 -12.84 -11.58 5.75
CA ASN A 5 -14.01 -12.38 6.17
C ASN A 5 -14.83 -11.70 7.28
N GLU A 6 -14.19 -10.93 8.16
CA GLU A 6 -14.88 -10.14 9.18
C GLU A 6 -15.71 -9.02 8.54
N ILE A 7 -15.13 -8.31 7.55
CA ILE A 7 -15.80 -7.23 6.82
C ILE A 7 -16.99 -7.77 6.02
N TYR A 8 -16.84 -8.95 5.40
CA TYR A 8 -17.95 -9.65 4.74
C TYR A 8 -19.12 -9.97 5.69
N GLY A 9 -18.84 -10.16 6.97
CA GLY A 9 -19.84 -10.45 8.00
C GLY A 9 -20.40 -9.20 8.70
N TYR A 10 -20.06 -7.99 8.25
CA TYR A 10 -20.54 -6.77 8.88
C TYR A 10 -22.05 -6.62 8.76
N LYS A 11 -22.68 -6.24 9.87
CA LYS A 11 -24.04 -5.70 9.86
C LYS A 11 -23.99 -4.20 9.60
N THR A 12 -24.95 -3.72 8.84
CA THR A 12 -25.11 -2.29 8.50
C THR A 12 -26.01 -1.61 9.53
N GLU A 13 -25.96 -0.28 9.56
CA GLU A 13 -26.83 0.57 10.41
C GLU A 13 -26.67 0.31 11.92
N GLU A 14 -25.48 -0.12 12.34
CA GLU A 14 -25.16 -0.30 13.76
C GLU A 14 -25.03 1.05 14.47
N TYR A 15 -26.02 1.41 15.29
CA TYR A 15 -25.99 2.63 16.11
C TYR A 15 -25.65 2.31 17.56
N SER A 16 -24.37 2.07 17.85
CA SER A 16 -23.88 1.88 19.22
C SER A 16 -22.40 2.23 19.37
N TYR A 17 -21.97 2.58 20.58
CA TYR A 17 -20.54 2.81 20.87
C TYR A 17 -19.69 1.54 20.76
N ASP A 18 -20.32 0.37 20.87
CA ASP A 18 -19.68 -0.95 20.75
C ASP A 18 -19.86 -1.58 19.36
N ALA A 19 -20.34 -0.79 18.38
CA ALA A 19 -20.50 -1.22 17.00
C ALA A 19 -19.17 -1.76 16.42
N VAL A 20 -19.25 -2.90 15.75
CA VAL A 20 -18.11 -3.50 15.04
C VAL A 20 -17.88 -2.71 13.75
N ASN A 21 -18.97 -2.41 13.04
CA ASN A 21 -18.95 -1.66 11.79
C ASN A 21 -19.03 -0.14 12.04
N LYS A 22 -17.98 0.43 12.64
CA LYS A 22 -17.95 1.85 13.04
C LYS A 22 -18.15 2.84 11.90
N PHE A 23 -17.75 2.48 10.69
CA PHE A 23 -17.84 3.33 9.51
C PHE A 23 -19.08 3.02 8.66
N ASN A 24 -19.97 2.14 9.10
CA ASN A 24 -21.15 1.72 8.34
C ASN A 24 -20.80 1.24 6.92
N ILE A 25 -19.75 0.43 6.80
CA ILE A 25 -19.29 -0.15 5.54
C ILE A 25 -20.28 -1.21 5.09
N TYR A 26 -20.72 -1.11 3.85
CA TYR A 26 -21.58 -2.09 3.22
C TYR A 26 -20.72 -3.22 2.62
N PRO A 27 -20.95 -4.50 2.99
CA PRO A 27 -20.18 -5.62 2.44
C PRO A 27 -20.19 -5.70 0.91
N ASP A 28 -21.27 -5.22 0.27
CA ASP A 28 -21.42 -5.16 -1.18
C ASP A 28 -20.39 -4.25 -1.88
N GLN A 29 -19.68 -3.39 -1.13
CA GLN A 29 -18.58 -2.58 -1.67
C GLN A 29 -17.31 -3.40 -1.95
N ILE A 30 -17.19 -4.58 -1.35
CA ILE A 30 -16.02 -5.43 -1.60
C ILE A 30 -16.14 -6.00 -3.00
N SER A 31 -15.31 -5.49 -3.91
CA SER A 31 -15.32 -5.92 -5.29
C SER A 31 -14.91 -7.40 -5.44
N PRO A 32 -15.52 -8.17 -6.36
CA PRO A 32 -15.18 -9.58 -6.56
C PRO A 32 -13.70 -9.81 -6.88
N TRP A 33 -13.09 -8.89 -7.65
CA TRP A 33 -11.66 -8.96 -7.99
C TRP A 33 -10.77 -9.00 -6.75
N HIS A 34 -11.16 -8.31 -5.66
CA HIS A 34 -10.34 -8.20 -4.46
C HIS A 34 -10.27 -9.53 -3.71
N VAL A 35 -11.36 -10.31 -3.70
CA VAL A 35 -11.39 -11.64 -3.08
C VAL A 35 -10.48 -12.61 -3.81
N GLU A 36 -10.56 -12.61 -5.13
CA GLU A 36 -9.74 -13.48 -5.98
C GLU A 36 -8.26 -13.04 -5.97
N TRP A 37 -8.03 -11.74 -5.81
CA TRP A 37 -6.69 -11.18 -5.75
C TRP A 37 -6.02 -11.47 -4.42
N MET A 38 -6.71 -11.47 -3.27
CA MET A 38 -6.03 -11.65 -1.98
C MET A 38 -5.36 -13.03 -1.80
N PRO A 39 -4.05 -13.10 -1.49
CA PRO A 39 -3.38 -14.37 -1.21
C PRO A 39 -3.75 -14.95 0.16
N ASN A 40 -3.42 -16.22 0.38
CA ASN A 40 -3.63 -16.89 1.68
C ASN A 40 -2.71 -16.33 2.78
N LYS A 41 -1.50 -15.90 2.39
CA LYS A 41 -0.49 -15.28 3.26
C LYS A 41 -0.16 -13.89 2.70
N GLY A 42 -0.10 -12.89 3.59
CA GLY A 42 0.13 -11.50 3.24
C GLY A 42 -1.14 -10.63 3.35
N GLY A 43 -0.94 -9.33 3.21
CA GLY A 43 -2.00 -8.32 3.24
C GLY A 43 -1.42 -6.91 3.21
N TYR A 44 -2.28 -5.91 3.05
CA TYR A 44 -1.86 -4.52 2.89
C TYR A 44 -2.80 -3.55 3.62
N LEU A 45 -2.36 -2.31 3.79
CA LEU A 45 -3.19 -1.22 4.26
C LEU A 45 -4.12 -0.75 3.14
N ILE A 46 -5.42 -0.73 3.43
CA ILE A 46 -6.45 -0.20 2.53
C ILE A 46 -6.15 1.23 2.08
N GLY A 47 -6.50 1.55 0.84
CA GLY A 47 -6.17 2.83 0.23
C GLY A 47 -6.88 4.02 0.86
N ASN A 48 -8.14 3.84 1.26
CA ASN A 48 -8.92 4.88 1.90
C ASN A 48 -10.04 4.30 2.78
N LEU A 49 -10.40 5.03 3.82
CA LEU A 49 -11.49 4.70 4.72
C LEU A 49 -12.29 5.95 5.07
N GLN A 50 -13.57 5.94 4.73
CA GLN A 50 -14.50 7.04 4.94
C GLN A 50 -15.84 6.49 5.49
N PRO A 51 -16.70 7.35 6.07
CA PRO A 51 -18.05 6.95 6.41
C PRO A 51 -18.77 6.37 5.19
N ALA A 52 -19.29 5.16 5.35
CA ALA A 52 -19.95 4.36 4.33
C ALA A 52 -19.12 4.06 3.07
N HIS A 53 -17.79 4.21 3.11
CA HIS A 53 -16.95 3.94 1.95
C HIS A 53 -15.56 3.40 2.33
N MET A 54 -15.16 2.30 1.68
CA MET A 54 -13.82 1.72 1.81
C MET A 54 -13.21 1.49 0.44
N ASP A 55 -12.01 2.02 0.22
CA ASP A 55 -11.27 1.85 -1.03
C ASP A 55 -10.26 0.70 -0.86
N PHE A 56 -10.57 -0.42 -1.51
CA PHE A 56 -9.76 -1.65 -1.50
C PHE A 56 -8.63 -1.64 -2.53
N ARG A 57 -8.28 -0.51 -3.11
CA ARG A 57 -7.11 -0.46 -4.00
C ARG A 57 -5.83 -0.51 -3.18
N PHE A 58 -4.87 -1.30 -3.65
CA PHE A 58 -3.50 -1.28 -3.13
C PHE A 58 -2.81 -0.01 -3.58
N PHE A 59 -2.18 0.72 -2.66
CA PHE A 59 -1.35 1.88 -2.96
C PHE A 59 0.08 1.64 -2.47
N SER A 60 1.02 1.58 -3.42
CA SER A 60 2.41 1.21 -3.17
C SER A 60 3.09 2.19 -2.22
N LEU A 61 3.08 3.49 -2.53
CA LEU A 61 3.78 4.50 -1.72
C LEU A 61 3.28 4.52 -0.28
N GLY A 62 1.97 4.42 -0.05
CA GLY A 62 1.39 4.40 1.30
C GLY A 62 1.81 3.18 2.10
N ASN A 63 1.80 2.00 1.48
CA ASN A 63 2.23 0.76 2.12
C ASN A 63 3.73 0.78 2.42
N PHE A 64 4.56 1.22 1.49
CA PHE A 64 6.01 1.31 1.69
C PHE A 64 6.40 2.34 2.73
N TRP A 65 5.81 3.53 2.67
CA TRP A 65 6.07 4.56 3.68
C TRP A 65 5.64 4.11 5.07
N SER A 66 4.55 3.35 5.18
CA SER A 66 4.11 2.82 6.47
C SER A 66 5.10 1.82 7.10
N VAL A 67 5.87 1.10 6.27
CA VAL A 67 6.93 0.20 6.72
C VAL A 67 8.15 1.01 7.16
N VAL A 68 8.60 1.95 6.32
CA VAL A 68 9.76 2.80 6.58
C VAL A 68 9.55 3.70 7.80
N SER A 69 8.33 4.21 7.99
CA SER A 69 8.01 5.10 9.10
C SER A 69 7.66 4.37 10.42
N SER A 70 7.79 3.04 10.46
CA SER A 70 7.39 2.20 11.60
C SER A 70 5.91 2.32 12.00
N LEU A 71 5.04 2.75 11.08
CA LEU A 71 3.59 2.86 11.34
C LEU A 71 2.92 1.48 11.44
N VAL A 72 3.45 0.49 10.72
CA VAL A 72 2.99 -0.90 10.79
C VAL A 72 3.87 -1.74 11.70
N THR A 73 3.26 -2.72 12.35
CA THR A 73 4.00 -3.72 13.15
C THR A 73 4.91 -4.59 12.28
N ALA A 74 5.90 -5.25 12.87
CA ALA A 74 6.78 -6.17 12.15
C ALA A 74 6.02 -7.30 11.43
N ASP A 75 4.95 -7.82 12.02
CA ASP A 75 4.13 -8.85 11.36
C ASP A 75 3.38 -8.28 10.15
N GLN A 76 2.94 -7.03 10.24
CA GLN A 76 2.26 -6.32 9.17
C GLN A 76 3.21 -5.92 8.03
N SER A 77 4.44 -5.51 8.33
CA SER A 77 5.45 -5.26 7.29
C SER A 77 5.79 -6.53 6.54
N HIS A 78 6.01 -7.65 7.24
CA HIS A 78 6.19 -8.96 6.59
C HIS A 78 4.98 -9.35 5.75
N ALA A 79 3.75 -9.07 6.20
CA ALA A 79 2.54 -9.36 5.42
C ALA A 79 2.45 -8.54 4.12
N ILE A 80 2.86 -7.26 4.15
CA ILE A 80 2.92 -6.40 2.95
C ILE A 80 3.92 -6.96 1.94
N LEU A 81 5.09 -7.38 2.44
CA LEU A 81 6.16 -7.93 1.60
C LEU A 81 5.78 -9.30 1.02
N ASP A 82 5.17 -10.18 1.82
CA ASP A 82 4.59 -11.46 1.38
C ASP A 82 3.55 -11.25 0.25
N LEU A 83 2.71 -10.22 0.36
CA LEU A 83 1.74 -9.87 -0.67
C LEU A 83 2.43 -9.47 -1.98
N ILE A 84 3.48 -8.65 -1.90
CA ILE A 84 4.22 -8.18 -3.08
C ILE A 84 4.89 -9.34 -3.79
N GLU A 85 5.49 -10.26 -3.05
CA GLU A 85 6.08 -11.47 -3.61
C GLU A 85 5.01 -12.35 -4.27
N ALA A 86 3.88 -12.58 -3.60
CA ALA A 86 2.77 -13.37 -4.14
C ALA A 86 2.14 -12.73 -5.40
N LYS A 87 2.14 -11.39 -5.50
CA LYS A 87 1.53 -10.61 -6.58
C LYS A 87 2.53 -9.85 -7.43
N TRP A 88 3.74 -10.39 -7.56
CA TRP A 88 4.82 -9.79 -8.33
C TRP A 88 4.41 -9.46 -9.78
N ALA A 89 3.72 -10.38 -10.45
CA ALA A 89 3.25 -10.19 -11.82
C ALA A 89 2.23 -9.06 -11.98
N ASP A 90 1.50 -8.74 -10.91
CA ASP A 90 0.49 -7.69 -10.89
C ASP A 90 1.04 -6.35 -10.41
N LEU A 91 1.97 -6.34 -9.44
CA LEU A 91 2.48 -5.11 -8.82
C LEU A 91 3.78 -4.60 -9.45
N VAL A 92 4.62 -5.50 -9.96
CA VAL A 92 5.92 -5.19 -10.57
C VAL A 92 5.93 -5.47 -12.07
N ALA A 93 5.44 -6.63 -12.51
CA ALA A 93 5.42 -7.02 -13.92
C ALA A 93 6.79 -6.81 -14.62
N ASP A 94 6.81 -6.10 -15.76
CA ASP A 94 8.02 -5.81 -16.54
C ASP A 94 8.72 -4.49 -16.11
N MET A 95 8.17 -3.74 -15.13
CA MET A 95 8.78 -2.51 -14.60
C MET A 95 8.30 -2.20 -13.17
N PRO A 96 9.20 -2.16 -12.17
CA PRO A 96 8.85 -1.81 -10.79
C PRO A 96 8.48 -0.33 -10.64
N PHE A 97 7.48 0.04 -9.84
CA PHE A 97 6.28 -0.70 -9.46
C PHE A 97 5.05 0.03 -10.04
N LYS A 98 3.85 -0.50 -9.83
CA LYS A 98 2.61 0.28 -10.01
C LYS A 98 2.40 1.24 -8.84
N ILE A 99 1.76 2.41 -9.01
CA ILE A 99 1.30 3.21 -7.85
C ILE A 99 0.11 2.54 -7.19
N CYS A 100 -0.85 2.14 -8.01
CA CYS A 100 -2.10 1.58 -7.53
C CYS A 100 -2.49 0.33 -8.29
N TYR A 101 -3.17 -0.57 -7.60
CA TYR A 101 -3.76 -1.75 -8.20
C TYR A 101 -5.16 -2.02 -7.61
N PRO A 102 -6.14 -2.37 -8.45
CA PRO A 102 -6.13 -2.32 -9.92
C PRO A 102 -6.21 -0.89 -10.44
N ALA A 103 -5.96 -0.72 -11.75
CA ALA A 103 -6.26 0.53 -12.42
C ALA A 103 -7.79 0.72 -12.48
N LEU A 104 -8.26 1.96 -12.32
CA LEU A 104 -9.67 2.28 -12.55
C LEU A 104 -9.98 2.10 -14.05
N GLU A 105 -11.05 1.38 -14.36
CA GLU A 105 -11.50 1.11 -15.73
C GLU A 105 -12.93 1.64 -15.94
N GLY A 106 -13.27 2.00 -17.18
CA GLY A 106 -14.65 2.35 -17.57
C GLY A 106 -15.23 3.57 -16.83
N GLN A 107 -16.45 3.41 -16.30
CA GLN A 107 -17.19 4.49 -15.64
C GLN A 107 -16.54 4.95 -14.33
N GLU A 108 -15.87 4.06 -13.58
CA GLU A 108 -15.19 4.44 -12.33
C GLU A 108 -14.05 5.41 -12.59
N TRP A 109 -13.31 5.24 -13.69
CA TRP A 109 -12.27 6.19 -14.10
C TRP A 109 -12.87 7.57 -14.45
N GLN A 110 -13.99 7.60 -15.16
CA GLN A 110 -14.65 8.86 -15.54
C GLN A 110 -15.20 9.61 -14.33
N ILE A 111 -15.78 8.89 -13.37
CA ILE A 111 -16.44 9.46 -12.19
C ILE A 111 -15.40 9.91 -11.14
N ILE A 112 -14.38 9.10 -10.88
CA ILE A 112 -13.42 9.36 -9.79
C ILE A 112 -12.29 10.29 -10.24
N ILE A 113 -11.80 10.15 -11.47
CA ILE A 113 -10.59 10.85 -11.96
C ILE A 113 -10.93 12.06 -12.84
N GLY A 114 -12.20 12.27 -13.21
CA GLY A 114 -12.59 13.42 -14.03
C GLY A 114 -11.95 13.43 -15.42
N SER A 115 -11.58 12.27 -15.94
CA SER A 115 -10.87 12.07 -17.21
C SER A 115 -9.42 12.58 -17.29
N ASP A 116 -8.73 12.79 -16.16
CA ASP A 116 -7.32 13.22 -16.16
C ASP A 116 -6.35 12.08 -16.59
N PRO A 117 -5.50 12.28 -17.61
CA PRO A 117 -4.63 11.24 -18.17
C PRO A 117 -3.28 10.99 -17.45
N LYS A 118 -3.00 11.59 -16.28
CA LYS A 118 -1.63 11.57 -15.69
C LYS A 118 -1.57 11.03 -14.26
N ASN A 119 -1.16 9.77 -14.06
CA ASN A 119 -0.50 9.36 -12.81
C ASN A 119 0.25 8.03 -12.94
N ILE A 120 1.41 7.88 -12.24
CA ILE A 120 2.05 6.65 -11.65
C ILE A 120 3.62 6.75 -11.53
N THR A 121 4.21 6.68 -10.31
CA THR A 121 5.65 6.51 -9.91
C THR A 121 5.89 6.09 -8.41
N VAL A 122 7.08 5.54 -8.04
CA VAL A 122 7.30 4.48 -6.99
C VAL A 122 8.60 4.61 -6.16
N LEU A 123 8.69 4.03 -4.93
CA LEU A 123 9.93 3.57 -4.20
C LEU A 123 9.62 2.43 -3.17
N ASP A 124 10.52 1.45 -2.91
CA ASP A 124 10.44 0.38 -1.85
C ASP A 124 11.81 -0.13 -1.30
N ASP A 125 11.76 -0.84 -0.16
CA ASP A 125 12.79 -1.33 0.76
C ASP A 125 12.59 -2.84 1.14
N GLN A 126 13.46 -3.72 0.63
CA GLN A 126 13.86 -5.03 1.20
C GLN A 126 14.97 -5.62 0.31
N LEU A 127 16.14 -5.99 0.83
CA LEU A 127 17.34 -6.20 -0.01
C LEU A 127 17.18 -7.19 -1.19
N GLU A 128 16.49 -8.31 -1.00
CA GLU A 128 16.35 -9.33 -2.05
C GLU A 128 15.28 -8.97 -3.09
N THR A 129 14.13 -8.49 -2.62
CA THR A 129 13.02 -8.01 -3.45
C THR A 129 13.41 -6.76 -4.24
N ALA A 130 14.13 -5.85 -3.60
CA ALA A 130 14.67 -4.65 -4.21
C ALA A 130 15.75 -4.97 -5.25
N ALA A 131 16.63 -5.96 -4.99
CA ALA A 131 17.60 -6.41 -5.98
C ALA A 131 16.91 -6.97 -7.24
N LYS A 132 15.87 -7.80 -7.07
CA LYS A 132 15.05 -8.30 -8.19
C LYS A 132 14.36 -7.17 -8.95
N ALA A 133 13.80 -6.19 -8.24
CA ALA A 133 13.17 -5.03 -8.86
C ALA A 133 14.18 -4.21 -9.68
N VAL A 134 15.36 -3.94 -9.11
CA VAL A 134 16.44 -3.22 -9.81
C VAL A 134 16.89 -3.99 -11.05
N GLU A 135 17.06 -5.31 -10.99
CA GLU A 135 17.41 -6.13 -12.15
C GLU A 135 16.33 -6.04 -13.26
N VAL A 136 15.04 -6.05 -12.90
CA VAL A 136 13.95 -5.85 -13.86
C VAL A 136 14.03 -4.46 -14.49
N ALA A 137 14.28 -3.41 -13.71
CA ALA A 137 14.41 -2.05 -14.22
C ALA A 137 15.64 -1.88 -15.14
N GLU A 138 16.79 -2.46 -14.77
CA GLU A 138 18.06 -2.37 -15.52
C GLU A 138 17.95 -2.92 -16.95
N LYS A 139 17.03 -3.87 -17.19
CA LYS A 139 16.80 -4.44 -18.53
C LYS A 139 16.36 -3.39 -19.56
N ARG A 140 15.74 -2.29 -19.12
CA ARG A 140 15.07 -1.34 -20.04
C ARG A 140 15.26 0.13 -19.71
N ILE A 141 15.45 0.51 -18.45
CA ILE A 141 15.38 1.91 -18.01
C ILE A 141 16.38 2.84 -18.73
N SER A 142 17.57 2.34 -19.05
CA SER A 142 18.61 3.07 -19.78
C SER A 142 18.31 3.14 -21.28
N ILE A 143 17.84 2.03 -21.87
CA ILE A 143 17.46 1.90 -23.29
C ILE A 143 16.32 2.86 -23.60
N ASP A 144 15.33 2.91 -22.71
CA ASP A 144 14.12 3.72 -22.86
C ASP A 144 14.35 5.19 -22.44
N LYS A 145 15.59 5.60 -22.18
CA LYS A 145 16.00 6.99 -21.85
C LYS A 145 15.33 7.54 -20.58
N TRP A 146 15.26 6.74 -19.52
CA TRP A 146 14.85 7.19 -18.18
C TRP A 146 13.47 7.87 -18.17
N LEU A 147 12.46 7.12 -18.63
CA LEU A 147 11.08 7.55 -18.70
C LEU A 147 10.51 7.98 -17.34
N ALA A 148 9.60 8.95 -17.38
CA ALA A 148 8.82 9.34 -16.21
C ALA A 148 7.88 8.22 -15.74
N TYR A 149 7.21 7.52 -16.66
CA TYR A 149 6.33 6.39 -16.34
C TYR A 149 6.11 5.46 -17.54
N TYR A 150 5.72 4.21 -17.25
CA TYR A 150 5.31 3.21 -18.23
C TYR A 150 3.79 3.07 -18.24
N GLY A 151 3.22 2.76 -19.40
CA GLY A 151 1.79 2.51 -19.58
C GLY A 151 1.48 1.01 -19.61
N THR A 152 0.18 0.70 -19.48
CA THR A 152 -0.44 -0.64 -19.57
C THR A 152 -0.31 -1.55 -18.34
N LYS A 153 -1.16 -2.58 -18.27
CA LYS A 153 -1.23 -3.53 -17.16
C LYS A 153 0.08 -4.25 -16.84
N ARG A 154 0.98 -4.41 -17.82
CA ARG A 154 2.29 -5.06 -17.64
C ARG A 154 3.47 -4.11 -17.75
N ALA A 155 3.24 -2.80 -17.88
CA ALA A 155 4.28 -1.80 -18.10
C ALA A 155 5.15 -2.02 -19.36
N ARG A 156 4.62 -2.69 -20.40
CA ARG A 156 5.38 -3.01 -21.62
C ARG A 156 5.64 -1.82 -22.52
N PHE A 157 4.73 -0.85 -22.50
CA PHE A 157 4.74 0.29 -23.40
C PHE A 157 5.14 1.57 -22.67
N ILE A 158 5.75 2.49 -23.40
CA ILE A 158 6.07 3.83 -22.93
C ILE A 158 4.77 4.56 -22.55
N GLY A 159 4.79 5.31 -21.44
CA GLY A 159 3.65 6.11 -21.02
C GLY A 159 3.23 7.13 -22.08
N LYS A 160 1.92 7.31 -22.26
CA LYS A 160 1.33 8.13 -23.35
C LYS A 160 1.89 9.56 -23.42
N GLN A 161 2.23 10.15 -22.28
CA GLN A 161 2.86 11.48 -22.17
C GLN A 161 4.12 11.42 -21.30
N SER A 162 4.83 10.30 -21.32
CA SER A 162 6.03 10.13 -20.51
C SER A 162 7.16 11.03 -21.03
N ARG A 163 7.76 11.82 -20.13
CA ARG A 163 8.95 12.61 -20.42
C ARG A 163 10.18 11.71 -20.38
N LEU A 164 11.18 12.03 -21.21
CA LEU A 164 12.49 11.40 -21.21
C LEU A 164 13.40 12.06 -20.17
N PHE A 165 14.41 11.35 -19.67
CA PHE A 165 15.43 11.85 -18.74
C PHE A 165 14.85 12.49 -17.49
N GLN A 166 13.83 11.85 -16.93
CA GLN A 166 13.13 12.39 -15.79
C GLN A 166 13.98 12.23 -14.52
N THR A 167 14.21 13.35 -13.82
CA THR A 167 15.15 13.43 -12.69
C THR A 167 14.87 12.41 -11.60
N TRP A 168 13.60 12.23 -11.21
CA TRP A 168 13.23 11.29 -10.14
C TRP A 168 13.43 9.82 -10.53
N SER A 169 13.45 9.48 -11.82
CA SER A 169 13.58 8.10 -12.32
C SER A 169 15.05 7.71 -12.27
N ILE A 170 15.92 8.66 -12.62
CA ILE A 170 17.37 8.55 -12.48
C ILE A 170 17.75 8.51 -11.00
N ALA A 171 17.26 9.49 -10.22
CA ALA A 171 17.56 9.59 -8.79
C ALA A 171 17.05 8.37 -8.02
N GLY A 172 15.81 7.93 -8.25
CA GLY A 172 15.24 6.75 -7.59
C GLY A 172 16.04 5.48 -7.87
N TYR A 173 16.48 5.27 -9.12
CA TYR A 173 17.36 4.16 -9.47
C TYR A 173 18.73 4.24 -8.77
N LEU A 174 19.36 5.42 -8.76
CA LEU A 174 20.65 5.61 -8.10
C LEU A 174 20.56 5.39 -6.58
N VAL A 175 19.51 5.93 -5.95
CA VAL A 175 19.22 5.73 -4.52
C VAL A 175 18.99 4.25 -4.23
N ALA A 176 18.20 3.53 -5.04
CA ALA A 176 17.99 2.10 -4.87
C ALA A 176 19.31 1.32 -4.92
N LYS A 177 20.20 1.61 -5.89
CA LYS A 177 21.52 0.98 -5.96
C LYS A 177 22.41 1.33 -4.79
N GLN A 178 22.35 2.56 -4.30
CA GLN A 178 23.12 3.00 -3.14
C GLN A 178 22.65 2.29 -1.87
N LEU A 179 21.33 2.15 -1.67
CA LEU A 179 20.76 1.41 -0.54
C LEU A 179 21.08 -0.09 -0.60
N LEU A 180 21.11 -0.69 -1.81
CA LEU A 180 21.55 -2.08 -2.00
C LEU A 180 23.04 -2.27 -1.69
N ALA A 181 23.88 -1.29 -2.04
CA ALA A 181 25.32 -1.34 -1.77
C ALA A 181 25.65 -1.08 -0.29
N GLU A 182 24.92 -0.16 0.34
CA GLU A 182 25.13 0.26 1.72
C GLU A 182 23.77 0.26 2.47
N PRO A 183 23.34 -0.89 3.01
CA PRO A 183 22.06 -0.99 3.72
C PRO A 183 22.01 -0.11 4.98
N SER A 184 23.16 0.26 5.54
CA SER A 184 23.23 1.14 6.71
C SER A 184 22.70 2.55 6.42
N ALA A 185 22.70 2.98 5.15
CA ALA A 185 22.17 4.26 4.72
C ALA A 185 20.63 4.34 4.82
N ALA A 186 19.93 3.21 4.88
CA ALA A 186 18.48 3.16 5.06
C ALA A 186 18.03 3.82 6.39
N LYS A 187 18.91 3.89 7.38
CA LYS A 187 18.68 4.59 8.66
C LYS A 187 18.33 6.08 8.49
N ILE A 188 18.67 6.70 7.36
CA ILE A 188 18.30 8.09 7.05
C ILE A 188 16.79 8.21 6.80
N LEU A 189 16.16 7.14 6.29
CA LEU A 189 14.75 7.11 5.93
C LEU A 189 13.88 6.53 7.04
N ILE A 190 14.43 5.61 7.83
CA ILE A 190 13.70 4.94 8.90
C ILE A 190 13.53 5.89 10.08
N THR A 191 12.28 6.10 10.47
CA THR A 191 11.94 6.77 11.74
C THR A 191 11.52 5.71 12.75
N GLU A 192 12.23 5.64 13.88
CA GLU A 192 11.72 4.93 15.05
C GLU A 192 10.73 5.86 15.76
N GLU A 193 9.47 5.41 15.93
CA GLU A 193 8.49 6.17 16.68
C GLU A 193 8.94 6.30 18.15
N ASP A 194 8.88 7.52 18.69
CA ASP A 194 9.20 7.77 20.09
C ASP A 194 8.22 7.02 20.99
N SER A 195 8.76 6.09 21.77
CA SER A 195 8.00 5.27 22.71
C SER A 195 7.16 6.09 23.70
N GLU A 196 7.57 7.32 24.03
CA GLU A 196 6.79 8.22 24.88
C GLU A 196 5.56 8.76 24.16
N LEU A 197 5.66 9.12 22.89
CA LEU A 197 4.53 9.59 22.08
C LEU A 197 3.52 8.47 21.85
N VAL A 198 3.98 7.26 21.50
CA VAL A 198 3.10 6.09 21.32
C VAL A 198 2.32 5.79 22.61
N ASN A 199 3.00 5.84 23.76
CA ASN A 199 2.36 5.67 25.05
C ASN A 199 1.36 6.80 25.37
N ALA A 200 1.70 8.05 25.10
CA ALA A 200 0.81 9.20 25.29
C ALA A 200 -0.47 9.09 24.44
N PHE A 201 -0.36 8.76 23.15
CA PHE A 201 -1.51 8.58 22.27
C PHE A 201 -2.36 7.36 22.65
N SER A 202 -1.73 6.25 23.03
CA SER A 202 -2.46 5.06 23.53
C SER A 202 -3.27 5.39 24.79
N CYS A 203 -2.71 6.19 25.69
CA CYS A 203 -3.38 6.69 26.89
C CYS A 203 -4.57 7.59 26.53
N MET A 204 -4.41 8.57 25.62
CA MET A 204 -5.50 9.45 25.21
C MET A 204 -6.65 8.72 24.49
N ILE A 205 -6.36 7.74 23.63
CA ILE A 205 -7.37 6.93 22.95
C ILE A 205 -8.11 6.02 23.95
N SER A 206 -7.42 5.58 25.01
CA SER A 206 -8.02 4.77 26.09
C SER A 206 -8.79 5.59 27.13
N ALA A 207 -8.58 6.91 27.20
CA ALA A 207 -9.17 7.82 28.18
C ALA A 207 -10.64 8.18 27.88
N ASN A 208 -11.43 7.22 27.41
CA ASN A 208 -12.87 7.39 27.34
C ASN A 208 -13.44 7.18 28.77
N PRO A 209 -14.01 8.20 29.44
CA PRO A 209 -14.32 8.18 30.87
C PRO A 209 -15.37 7.15 31.31
N ARG A 210 -15.95 6.38 30.39
CA ARG A 210 -16.99 5.37 30.66
C ARG A 210 -16.60 3.91 30.39
N ARG A 211 -15.36 3.62 29.95
CA ARG A 211 -14.95 2.23 29.68
C ARG A 211 -14.48 1.53 30.97
N LYS A 212 -15.28 0.58 31.47
CA LYS A 212 -14.78 -0.43 32.42
C LYS A 212 -13.65 -1.21 31.75
N ARG A 213 -12.50 -1.33 32.43
CA ARG A 213 -11.31 -2.05 31.98
C ARG A 213 -11.67 -3.52 31.69
N GLY A 214 -11.94 -3.82 30.43
CA GLY A 214 -11.96 -5.19 29.89
C GLY A 214 -10.57 -5.58 29.38
N PRO A 215 -10.36 -6.87 29.01
CA PRO A 215 -9.08 -7.35 28.52
C PRO A 215 -8.66 -6.56 27.27
N LYS A 216 -7.38 -6.17 27.20
CA LYS A 216 -6.80 -5.53 26.01
C LYS A 216 -7.12 -6.40 24.78
N ARG A 217 -7.98 -5.89 23.89
CA ARG A 217 -8.12 -6.50 22.56
C ARG A 217 -6.79 -6.33 21.83
N PRO A 218 -6.27 -7.37 21.16
CA PRO A 218 -5.02 -7.24 20.41
C PRO A 218 -5.17 -6.15 19.35
N ASN A 219 -4.05 -5.50 19.04
CA ASN A 219 -3.92 -4.42 18.06
C ASN A 219 -4.91 -4.57 16.91
N GLN A 220 -5.76 -3.57 16.69
CA GLN A 220 -6.63 -3.53 15.53
C GLN A 220 -5.73 -3.45 14.29
N THR A 221 -5.51 -4.60 13.65
CA THR A 221 -4.78 -4.70 12.40
C THR A 221 -5.70 -4.17 11.29
N TYR A 222 -5.37 -3.00 10.75
CA TYR A 222 -6.02 -2.39 9.57
C TYR A 222 -5.59 -3.04 8.24
N ILE A 223 -5.00 -4.23 8.32
CA ILE A 223 -4.65 -5.03 7.14
C ILE A 223 -5.86 -5.85 6.74
N VAL A 224 -6.24 -5.73 5.47
CA VAL A 224 -7.19 -6.63 4.81
C VAL A 224 -6.46 -7.83 4.23
#